data_AF-V8NG79-F1
#
_entry.id   AF-V8NG79-F1
#
_cell.length_a   1.000
_cell.length_b   1.000
_cell.length_c   1.000
_cell.angle_alpha   90.00
_cell.angle_beta   90.00
_cell.angle_gamma   90.00
#
_symmetry.space_group_name_H-M   'P 1'
#
loop_
_entity.id
_entity.type
_entity.pdbx_description
1 polymer ?
#
loop_
_entity_poly.entity_id
_entity_poly.type
_entity_poly.pdbx_seq_one_letter_code
_entity_poly.pdbx_strand_id
1 'polypeptide(L)'
;MDLGGASTQITFETTETIESPSNQATLKLYGQHYKAFSAFFYTVDFLRSVMKRQVATPNDLKEGAEDICTTPWSELLQKGSKLESRLQNYCSMATFVSVLLTRGYSFSSTTFPSISFQQKAEDTTIGWALGYMLNLTNMIPAEEPSFRKSTGFGPWIGLILLFVAILLGSLVSIFYLLKSSKDQGVV
;
A
#
# COMPACT_ATOMS: atom_id res chain seq x y z
N MET A 1 -17.37 21.02 16.28
CA MET A 1 -16.94 19.76 15.64
C MET A 1 -16.12 20.16 14.44
N ASP A 2 -14.81 19.93 14.49
CA ASP A 2 -13.95 20.17 13.34
C ASP A 2 -14.09 18.95 12.41
N LEU A 3 -15.00 19.07 11.45
CA LEU A 3 -15.20 18.09 10.38
C LEU A 3 -14.24 18.36 9.21
N GLY A 4 -13.15 19.09 9.46
CA GLY A 4 -12.12 19.39 8.48
C GLY A 4 -11.58 18.11 7.84
N GLY A 5 -11.95 17.87 6.58
CA GLY A 5 -11.28 16.92 5.70
C GLY A 5 -11.93 15.55 5.54
N ALA A 6 -13.26 15.46 5.42
CA ALA A 6 -13.88 14.24 4.85
C ALA A 6 -13.32 13.88 3.46
N SER A 7 -12.81 14.88 2.73
CA SER A 7 -12.22 14.78 1.39
C SER A 7 -10.76 14.28 1.37
N THR A 8 -10.11 14.11 2.53
CA THR A 8 -8.66 13.82 2.65
C THR A 8 -8.34 12.45 3.25
N GLN A 9 -9.29 11.50 3.23
CA GLN A 9 -9.18 10.22 3.95
C GLN A 9 -9.10 8.97 3.06
N ILE A 10 -8.62 9.11 1.82
CA ILE A 10 -8.34 7.97 0.92
C ILE A 10 -6.97 8.19 0.28
N THR A 11 -6.05 7.23 0.44
CA THR A 11 -4.69 7.25 -0.14
C THR A 11 -4.55 6.14 -1.18
N PHE A 12 -3.85 6.40 -2.29
CA PHE A 12 -3.55 5.45 -3.38
C PHE A 12 -2.09 4.93 -3.30
N GLU A 13 -1.77 3.78 -3.90
CA GLU A 13 -0.42 3.13 -3.87
C GLU A 13 0.26 3.13 -5.26
N THR A 14 1.60 3.14 -5.29
CA THR A 14 2.49 3.27 -6.47
C THR A 14 3.11 1.94 -6.96
N THR A 15 3.70 1.96 -8.16
CA THR A 15 4.06 0.79 -8.98
C THR A 15 5.58 0.51 -9.01
N GLU A 16 6.19 -0.02 -7.94
CA GLU A 16 7.57 -0.55 -8.00
C GLU A 16 7.69 -1.96 -7.40
N THR A 17 8.56 -2.80 -7.97
CA THR A 17 8.84 -4.18 -7.52
C THR A 17 9.76 -4.21 -6.29
N ILE A 18 9.25 -4.74 -5.18
CA ILE A 18 9.92 -4.82 -3.87
C ILE A 18 10.85 -6.06 -3.80
N GLU A 19 12.12 -5.84 -3.44
CA GLU A 19 13.23 -6.82 -3.44
C GLU A 19 13.26 -7.77 -2.22
N SER A 20 12.27 -7.72 -1.31
CA SER A 20 12.23 -8.59 -0.11
C SER A 20 10.84 -9.16 0.20
N PRO A 21 10.69 -10.49 0.38
CA PRO A 21 9.39 -11.13 0.65
C PRO A 21 8.85 -10.95 2.09
N SER A 22 9.62 -10.38 3.02
CA SER A 22 9.21 -10.28 4.44
C SER A 22 8.24 -9.13 4.76
N ASN A 23 8.10 -8.15 3.86
CA ASN A 23 7.36 -6.90 4.11
C ASN A 23 6.12 -6.78 3.21
N GLN A 24 5.57 -7.91 2.76
CA GLN A 24 4.47 -7.94 1.81
C GLN A 24 3.15 -7.48 2.45
N ALA A 25 2.70 -6.27 2.11
CA ALA A 25 1.33 -5.83 2.32
C ALA A 25 0.61 -5.78 0.96
N THR A 26 -0.43 -6.60 0.80
CA THR A 26 -1.21 -6.68 -0.44
C THR A 26 -2.07 -5.43 -0.60
N LEU A 27 -1.84 -4.68 -1.67
CA LEU A 27 -2.73 -3.61 -2.11
C LEU A 27 -3.05 -3.82 -3.60
N LYS A 28 -4.34 -3.68 -3.93
CA LYS A 28 -4.84 -3.73 -5.30
C LYS A 28 -5.84 -2.64 -5.47
N LEU A 29 -5.74 -1.92 -6.58
CA LEU A 29 -6.68 -0.86 -6.88
C LEU A 29 -6.80 -0.62 -8.42
N TYR A 30 -8.04 -0.89 -8.93
CA TYR A 30 -8.56 -1.28 -10.25
C TYR A 30 -9.97 -1.96 -10.12
N GLY A 31 -10.30 -2.80 -9.12
CA GLY A 31 -9.45 -3.73 -8.34
C GLY A 31 -9.43 -3.63 -6.80
N GLN A 32 -10.24 -2.79 -6.17
CA GLN A 32 -9.73 -1.62 -5.44
C GLN A 32 -10.08 -1.70 -3.91
N HIS A 33 -9.07 -1.99 -3.05
CA HIS A 33 -9.13 -2.00 -1.57
C HIS A 33 -8.92 -0.62 -0.92
N TYR A 34 -9.95 -0.10 -0.26
CA TYR A 34 -9.90 1.20 0.42
C TYR A 34 -9.44 1.05 1.86
N LYS A 35 -8.70 2.03 2.40
CA LYS A 35 -8.38 2.12 3.83
C LYS A 35 -9.15 3.29 4.43
N ALA A 36 -10.07 3.01 5.34
CA ALA A 36 -10.85 4.01 6.07
C ALA A 36 -10.29 4.15 7.48
N PHE A 37 -9.75 5.33 7.80
CA PHE A 37 -9.07 5.62 9.07
C PHE A 37 -9.79 6.71 9.88
N SER A 38 -9.23 7.10 11.02
CA SER A 38 -9.79 8.14 11.90
C SER A 38 -11.23 7.87 12.32
N ALA A 39 -12.16 8.78 12.05
CA ALA A 39 -13.56 8.69 12.50
C ALA A 39 -14.27 7.45 11.93
N PHE A 40 -13.97 7.04 10.70
CA PHE A 40 -14.53 5.82 10.11
C PHE A 40 -14.12 4.58 10.91
N PHE A 41 -12.84 4.47 11.24
CA PHE A 41 -12.31 3.37 12.05
C PHE A 41 -12.96 3.33 13.43
N TYR A 42 -12.96 4.44 14.17
CA TYR A 42 -13.52 4.47 15.52
C TYR A 42 -15.01 4.16 15.57
N THR A 43 -15.76 4.59 14.56
CA THR A 43 -17.20 4.33 14.46
C THR A 43 -17.48 2.85 14.23
N VAL A 44 -16.77 2.24 13.28
CA VAL A 44 -16.93 0.81 12.98
C VAL A 44 -16.35 -0.09 14.08
N ASP A 45 -15.26 0.32 14.71
CA ASP A 45 -14.71 -0.36 15.88
C ASP A 45 -15.69 -0.33 17.06
N PHE A 46 -16.36 0.81 17.31
CA PHE A 46 -17.40 0.88 18.34
C PHE A 46 -18.55 -0.10 18.07
N LEU A 47 -19.01 -0.19 16.82
CA LEU A 47 -20.05 -1.16 16.42
C LEU A 47 -19.61 -2.61 16.68
N ARG A 48 -18.37 -2.95 16.33
CA ARG A 48 -17.83 -4.32 16.49
C ARG A 48 -17.51 -4.66 17.94
N SER A 49 -16.82 -3.76 18.63
CA SER A 49 -16.23 -3.99 19.94
C SER A 49 -17.19 -3.73 21.09
N VAL A 50 -18.05 -2.72 20.99
CA VAL A 50 -19.01 -2.33 22.05
C VAL A 50 -20.41 -2.85 21.76
N MET A 51 -20.95 -2.58 20.57
CA MET A 51 -22.30 -3.04 20.19
C MET A 51 -22.34 -4.51 19.76
N LYS A 52 -21.17 -5.16 19.61
CA LYS A 52 -21.02 -6.58 19.21
C LYS A 52 -21.69 -6.91 17.88
N ARG A 53 -21.72 -5.94 16.95
CA ARG A 53 -22.32 -6.10 15.62
C ARG A 53 -21.25 -6.26 14.55
N GLN A 54 -21.45 -7.21 13.64
CA GLN A 54 -20.61 -7.33 12.47
C GLN A 54 -20.92 -6.21 11.48
N VAL A 55 -19.91 -5.69 10.80
CA VAL A 55 -20.06 -4.68 9.75
C VAL A 55 -19.32 -5.20 8.51
N ALA A 56 -20.05 -5.92 7.66
CA ALA A 56 -19.57 -6.52 6.42
C ALA A 56 -20.27 -5.95 5.18
N THR A 57 -21.48 -5.42 5.33
CA THR A 57 -22.27 -4.80 4.26
C THR A 57 -22.69 -3.37 4.61
N PRO A 58 -23.09 -2.56 3.60
CA PRO A 58 -23.68 -1.25 3.84
C PRO A 58 -24.93 -1.30 4.73
N ASN A 59 -25.71 -2.38 4.64
CA ASN A 59 -26.91 -2.54 5.43
C ASN A 59 -26.57 -2.79 6.91
N ASP A 60 -25.55 -3.60 7.19
CA ASP A 60 -25.08 -3.84 8.56
C ASP A 60 -24.66 -2.53 9.25
N LEU A 61 -24.00 -1.64 8.50
CA LEU A 61 -23.59 -0.33 8.99
C LEU A 61 -24.78 0.58 9.26
N LYS A 62 -25.79 0.55 8.40
CA LYS A 62 -27.04 1.31 8.59
C LYS A 62 -27.80 0.81 9.82
N GLU A 63 -28.01 -0.49 9.93
CA GLU A 63 -28.70 -1.09 11.09
C GLU A 63 -27.91 -0.88 12.38
N GLY A 64 -26.58 -0.97 12.33
CA GLY A 64 -25.73 -0.63 13.47
C GLY A 64 -25.86 0.82 13.91
N ALA A 65 -25.99 1.76 12.97
CA ALA A 65 -26.27 3.15 13.30
C ALA A 65 -27.65 3.32 13.96
N GLU A 66 -28.68 2.65 13.41
CA GLU A 66 -30.04 2.66 13.96
C GLU A 66 -30.10 2.07 15.37
N ASP A 67 -29.40 0.97 15.63
CA ASP A 67 -29.26 0.36 16.96
C ASP A 67 -28.66 1.34 17.97
N ILE A 68 -27.54 2.00 17.62
CA ILE A 68 -26.91 2.97 18.53
C ILE A 68 -27.90 4.09 18.86
N CYS A 69 -28.63 4.58 17.86
CA CYS A 69 -29.56 5.70 18.04
C CYS A 69 -30.85 5.31 18.79
N THR A 70 -31.24 4.04 18.78
CA THR A 70 -32.47 3.54 19.45
C THR A 70 -32.21 2.95 20.83
N THR A 71 -30.97 2.56 21.13
CA THR A 71 -30.59 2.03 22.44
C THR A 71 -30.70 3.13 23.51
N PRO A 72 -31.35 2.87 24.65
CA PRO A 72 -31.45 3.86 25.72
C PRO A 72 -30.08 4.19 26.29
N TRP A 73 -29.90 5.45 26.71
CA TRP A 73 -28.62 5.96 27.21
C TRP A 73 -28.02 5.14 28.35
N SER A 74 -28.86 4.65 29.28
CA SER A 74 -28.41 3.83 30.42
C SER A 74 -27.74 2.52 29.99
N GLU A 75 -28.30 1.85 28.98
CA GLU A 75 -27.73 0.61 28.44
C GLU A 75 -26.46 0.90 27.63
N LEU A 76 -26.46 1.96 26.82
CA LEU A 76 -25.26 2.40 26.10
C LEU A 76 -24.10 2.71 27.05
N LEU A 77 -24.38 3.41 28.15
CA LEU A 77 -23.38 3.76 29.16
C LEU A 77 -22.79 2.50 29.83
N GLN A 78 -23.62 1.49 30.08
CA GLN A 78 -23.16 0.22 30.62
C GLN A 78 -22.20 -0.49 29.66
N LYS A 79 -22.52 -0.49 28.36
CA LYS A 79 -21.66 -1.12 27.33
C LYS A 79 -20.38 -0.32 27.06
N GLY A 80 -20.45 1.01 27.13
CA GLY A 80 -19.41 1.94 26.69
C GLY A 80 -18.83 2.83 27.79
N SER A 81 -18.80 2.38 29.05
CA SER A 81 -18.46 3.21 30.22
C SER A 81 -17.14 3.98 30.11
N LYS A 82 -16.13 3.41 29.43
CA LYS A 82 -14.83 4.06 29.19
C LYS A 82 -14.87 5.22 28.18
N LEU A 83 -15.96 5.36 27.43
CA LEU A 83 -16.12 6.28 26.31
C LEU A 83 -17.24 7.32 26.53
N GLU A 84 -17.72 7.47 27.77
CA GLU A 84 -18.88 8.29 28.14
C GLU A 84 -18.90 9.67 27.47
N SER A 85 -17.78 10.41 27.51
CA SER A 85 -17.68 11.76 26.92
C SER A 85 -17.89 11.81 25.40
N ARG A 86 -17.58 10.70 24.70
CA ARG A 86 -17.72 10.56 23.25
C ARG A 86 -18.99 9.80 22.85
N LEU A 87 -19.62 9.10 23.79
CA LEU A 87 -20.73 8.19 23.54
C LEU A 87 -21.91 8.88 22.83
N GLN A 88 -22.21 10.11 23.26
CA GLN A 88 -23.22 11.00 22.68
C GLN A 88 -23.03 11.29 21.18
N ASN A 89 -21.80 11.24 20.67
CA ASN A 89 -21.51 11.54 19.26
C ASN A 89 -21.59 10.30 18.37
N TYR A 90 -21.65 9.07 18.92
CA TYR A 90 -21.60 7.87 18.09
C TYR A 90 -22.84 7.67 17.23
N CYS A 91 -24.03 8.06 17.70
CA CYS A 91 -25.25 7.99 16.88
C CYS A 91 -25.10 8.89 15.64
N SER A 92 -24.79 10.18 15.82
CA SER A 92 -24.64 11.12 14.69
C SER A 92 -23.47 10.73 13.77
N MET A 93 -22.34 10.28 14.33
CA MET A 93 -21.19 9.84 13.55
C MET A 93 -21.47 8.55 12.77
N ALA A 94 -22.18 7.57 13.35
CA ALA A 94 -22.56 6.33 12.67
C ALA A 94 -23.53 6.60 11.52
N THR A 95 -24.53 7.45 11.73
CA THR A 95 -25.44 7.87 10.66
C THR A 95 -24.69 8.61 9.56
N PHE A 96 -23.80 9.55 9.92
CA PHE A 96 -22.99 10.28 8.96
C PHE A 96 -22.13 9.36 8.12
N VAL A 97 -21.39 8.44 8.76
CA VAL A 97 -20.54 7.45 8.07
C VAL A 97 -21.35 6.55 7.16
N SER A 98 -22.52 6.08 7.62
CA SER A 98 -23.43 5.26 6.81
C SER A 98 -23.89 6.01 5.55
N VAL A 99 -24.39 7.23 5.69
CA VAL A 99 -24.87 8.05 4.56
C VAL A 99 -23.71 8.41 3.63
N LEU A 100 -22.54 8.76 4.16
CA LEU A 100 -21.39 9.14 3.36
C LEU A 100 -20.88 7.95 2.53
N LEU A 101 -20.74 6.76 3.11
CA LEU A 101 -20.29 5.58 2.37
C LEU A 101 -21.33 5.11 1.34
N THR A 102 -22.62 5.15 1.68
CA THR A 102 -23.67 4.62 0.81
C THR A 102 -24.20 5.60 -0.23
N ARG A 103 -24.48 6.85 0.17
CA ARG A 103 -25.03 7.87 -0.73
C ARG A 103 -23.96 8.80 -1.29
N GLY A 104 -22.93 9.11 -0.50
CA GLY A 104 -21.84 9.98 -0.94
C GLY A 104 -20.88 9.29 -1.89
N TYR A 105 -20.27 8.19 -1.46
CA TYR A 105 -19.31 7.41 -2.24
C TYR A 105 -19.91 6.23 -3.00
N SER A 106 -21.22 5.97 -2.83
CA SER A 106 -21.95 4.94 -3.57
C SER A 106 -21.38 3.53 -3.43
N PHE A 107 -20.84 3.18 -2.26
CA PHE A 107 -20.43 1.80 -1.97
C PHE A 107 -21.64 0.87 -1.91
N SER A 108 -21.66 -0.09 -2.83
CA SER A 108 -22.66 -1.17 -2.88
C SER A 108 -22.23 -2.37 -2.04
N SER A 109 -23.11 -3.36 -1.88
CA SER A 109 -22.78 -4.60 -1.16
C SER A 109 -21.61 -5.38 -1.76
N THR A 110 -21.27 -5.17 -3.04
CA THR A 110 -20.13 -5.81 -3.70
C THR A 110 -18.83 -5.03 -3.50
N THR A 111 -18.89 -3.71 -3.38
CA THR A 111 -17.70 -2.86 -3.22
C THR A 111 -17.38 -2.59 -1.75
N PHE A 112 -18.36 -2.58 -0.84
CA PHE A 112 -18.14 -2.31 0.58
C PHE A 112 -17.12 -3.25 1.27
N PRO A 113 -17.07 -4.57 0.98
CA PRO A 113 -16.06 -5.46 1.55
C PRO A 113 -14.62 -5.10 1.18
N SER A 114 -14.42 -4.28 0.14
CA SER A 114 -13.09 -3.79 -0.23
C SER A 114 -12.58 -2.70 0.74
N ILE A 115 -13.44 -2.16 1.61
CA ILE A 115 -13.06 -1.17 2.61
C ILE A 115 -12.50 -1.87 3.85
N SER A 116 -11.26 -1.55 4.18
CA SER A 116 -10.58 -1.94 5.40
C SER A 116 -10.59 -0.76 6.38
N PHE A 117 -11.22 -0.97 7.53
CA PHE A 117 -11.27 0.04 8.60
C PHE A 117 -10.04 -0.16 9.50
N GLN A 118 -9.03 0.70 9.35
CA GLN A 118 -7.75 0.58 10.06
C GLN A 118 -7.20 1.96 10.44
N GLN A 119 -6.56 2.07 11.60
CA GLN A 119 -5.94 3.32 12.07
C GLN A 119 -4.41 3.34 11.94
N LYS A 120 -3.78 2.18 11.88
CA LYS A 120 -2.32 2.04 11.79
C LYS A 120 -1.96 1.23 10.55
N ALA A 121 -0.89 1.62 9.89
CA ALA A 121 -0.19 0.80 8.92
C ALA A 121 1.17 0.47 9.56
N GLU A 122 1.36 -0.81 9.88
CA GLU A 122 2.52 -1.26 10.66
C GLU A 122 2.59 -0.48 12.01
N ASP A 123 3.64 0.29 12.26
CA ASP A 123 3.80 1.09 13.49
C ASP A 123 3.41 2.56 13.36
N THR A 124 3.09 3.04 12.15
CA THR A 124 2.79 4.46 11.91
C THR A 124 1.29 4.70 11.81
N THR A 125 0.82 5.79 12.43
CA THR A 125 -0.58 6.23 12.29
C THR A 125 -0.84 6.72 10.87
N ILE A 126 -1.88 6.18 10.24
CA ILE A 126 -2.24 6.56 8.88
C ILE A 126 -2.81 7.97 8.91
N GLY A 127 -2.21 8.88 8.15
CA GLY A 127 -2.67 10.25 8.04
C GLY A 127 -1.93 11.05 6.99
N TRP A 128 -2.56 12.14 6.56
CA TRP A 128 -2.03 13.11 5.60
C TRP A 128 -0.73 13.78 6.07
N ALA A 129 -0.48 13.82 7.38
CA ALA A 129 0.74 14.41 7.94
C ALA A 129 2.02 13.74 7.42
N LEU A 130 2.02 12.40 7.29
CA LEU A 130 3.18 11.67 6.77
C LEU A 130 3.41 11.98 5.29
N GLY A 131 2.36 11.92 4.48
CA GLY A 131 2.43 12.27 3.06
C GLY A 131 2.84 13.73 2.84
N TYR A 132 2.34 14.64 3.68
CA TYR A 132 2.70 16.06 3.65
C TYR A 132 4.19 16.28 3.98
N MET A 133 4.70 15.61 5.02
CA MET A 133 6.12 15.64 5.37
C MET A 133 6.99 15.09 4.24
N LEU A 134 6.60 13.97 3.63
CA LEU A 134 7.32 13.38 2.50
C LEU A 134 7.32 14.28 1.25
N ASN A 135 6.20 14.97 1.00
CA ASN A 135 6.10 15.93 -0.10
C ASN A 135 7.01 17.15 0.12
N LEU A 136 6.99 17.74 1.32
CA LEU A 136 7.84 18.90 1.64
C LEU A 136 9.34 18.58 1.62
N THR A 137 9.69 17.33 1.91
CA THR A 137 11.08 16.86 1.92
C THR A 137 11.53 16.34 0.55
N ASN A 138 10.64 16.35 -0.45
CA ASN A 138 10.88 15.79 -1.79
C ASN A 138 11.43 14.34 -1.71
N MET A 139 10.99 13.58 -0.71
CA MET A 139 11.41 12.20 -0.45
C MET A 139 10.62 11.16 -1.25
N ILE A 140 9.62 11.59 -2.01
CA ILE A 140 8.93 10.75 -3.00
C ILE A 140 9.51 11.12 -4.35
N PRO A 141 10.48 10.33 -4.87
CA PRO A 141 11.09 10.65 -6.14
C PRO A 141 10.03 10.50 -7.25
N ALA A 142 9.89 11.53 -8.08
CA ALA A 142 8.91 11.54 -9.18
C ALA A 142 9.26 10.53 -10.30
N GLU A 143 10.51 10.11 -10.31
CA GLU A 143 11.05 9.09 -11.20
C GLU A 143 11.70 8.04 -10.31
N GLU A 144 11.51 6.76 -10.63
CA GLU A 144 12.31 5.70 -10.01
C GLU A 144 13.78 6.13 -10.09
N PRO A 145 14.57 6.05 -9.00
CA PRO A 145 15.98 6.38 -9.08
C PRO A 145 16.50 5.57 -10.24
N SER A 146 16.94 6.25 -11.30
CA SER A 146 17.43 5.56 -12.49
C SER A 146 18.65 4.79 -12.01
N PHE A 147 18.44 3.54 -11.58
CA PHE A 147 19.46 2.54 -11.51
C PHE A 147 19.99 2.61 -12.92
N ARG A 148 21.18 3.22 -13.04
CA ARG A 148 21.92 3.33 -14.29
C ARG A 148 21.54 2.10 -15.08
N LYS A 149 21.03 2.27 -16.31
CA LYS A 149 20.96 1.20 -17.30
C LYS A 149 22.39 0.69 -17.53
N SER A 150 22.96 0.05 -16.52
CA SER A 150 24.09 -0.84 -16.63
C SER A 150 23.52 -1.88 -17.55
N THR A 151 24.02 -1.84 -18.79
CA THR A 151 23.72 -2.78 -19.86
C THR A 151 23.30 -4.11 -19.25
N GLY A 152 22.07 -4.54 -19.55
CA GLY A 152 21.49 -5.72 -18.91
C GLY A 152 22.50 -6.87 -18.86
N PHE A 153 22.39 -7.70 -17.84
CA PHE A 153 23.34 -8.78 -17.55
C PHE A 153 23.69 -9.64 -18.79
N GLY A 154 22.72 -9.87 -19.69
CA GLY A 154 22.91 -10.58 -20.96
C GLY A 154 23.93 -9.93 -21.92
N PRO A 155 23.70 -8.68 -22.42
CA PRO A 155 24.66 -7.96 -23.26
C PRO A 155 26.08 -7.88 -22.69
N TRP A 156 26.21 -7.74 -21.37
CA TRP A 156 27.51 -7.65 -20.71
C TRP A 156 28.28 -8.99 -20.75
N ILE A 157 27.59 -10.11 -20.55
CA ILE A 157 28.16 -11.46 -20.72
C ILE A 157 28.63 -11.69 -22.16
N GLY A 158 27.83 -11.25 -23.14
CA GLY A 158 28.19 -11.37 -24.56
C GLY A 158 29.50 -10.65 -24.89
N LEU A 159 29.70 -9.44 -24.36
CA LEU A 159 30.94 -8.67 -24.53
C LEU A 159 32.15 -9.36 -23.90
N ILE A 160 31.99 -9.95 -22.71
CA ILE A 160 33.08 -10.68 -22.04
C ILE A 160 33.47 -11.92 -22.85
N LEU A 161 32.50 -12.70 -23.32
CA LEU A 161 32.77 -13.89 -24.14
C LEU A 161 33.46 -13.55 -25.46
N LEU A 162 33.03 -12.46 -26.12
CA LEU A 162 33.68 -11.96 -27.34
C LEU A 162 35.15 -11.60 -27.08
N PHE A 163 35.42 -10.88 -25.99
CA PHE A 163 36.77 -10.46 -25.65
C PHE A 163 37.70 -11.65 -25.39
N VAL A 164 37.21 -12.66 -24.66
CA VAL A 164 37.96 -13.91 -24.42
C VAL A 164 38.24 -14.66 -25.73
N ALA A 165 37.27 -14.75 -26.64
CA ALA A 165 37.46 -15.42 -27.93
C ALA A 165 38.54 -14.73 -28.79
N ILE A 166 38.57 -13.39 -28.81
CA ILE A 166 39.58 -12.62 -29.55
C ILE A 166 40.98 -12.85 -28.96
N LEU A 167 41.12 -12.83 -27.63
CA LEU A 167 42.40 -13.08 -26.98
C LEU A 167 42.92 -14.49 -27.30
N LEU A 168 42.07 -15.51 -27.20
CA LEU A 168 42.45 -16.88 -27.56
C LEU A 168 42.83 -17.00 -29.05
N GLY A 169 42.05 -16.38 -29.94
CA GLY A 169 42.37 -16.34 -31.37
C GLY A 169 43.72 -15.69 -31.66
N SER A 170 44.02 -14.58 -30.99
CA SER A 170 45.32 -13.88 -31.14
C SER A 170 46.49 -14.73 -30.63
N LEU A 171 46.36 -15.39 -29.48
CA LEU A 171 47.40 -16.27 -28.93
C LEU A 171 47.66 -17.47 -29.84
N VAL A 172 46.58 -18.07 -30.38
CA VAL A 172 46.68 -19.16 -31.34
C VAL A 172 47.36 -18.71 -32.63
N SER A 173 46.99 -17.55 -33.16
CA SER A 173 47.62 -16.98 -34.36
C SER A 173 49.11 -16.68 -34.16
N ILE A 174 49.47 -16.09 -33.02
CA ILE A 174 50.88 -15.86 -32.62
C ILE A 174 51.62 -17.19 -32.51
N PHE A 175 51.02 -18.22 -31.89
CA PHE A 175 51.63 -19.54 -31.79
C PHE A 175 51.86 -20.19 -33.15
N TYR A 176 50.91 -20.07 -34.08
CA TYR A 176 51.07 -20.56 -35.45
C TYR A 176 52.17 -19.80 -36.21
N LEU A 177 52.27 -18.48 -36.06
CA LEU A 177 53.34 -17.68 -36.67
C LEU A 177 54.72 -18.04 -36.09
N LEU A 178 54.82 -18.25 -34.78
CA LEU A 178 56.07 -18.68 -34.14
C LEU A 178 56.47 -20.11 -34.56
N LYS A 179 55.50 -21.02 -34.72
CA LYS A 179 55.76 -22.38 -35.22
C LYS A 179 56.19 -22.35 -36.69
N SER A 180 55.55 -21.54 -37.53
CA SER A 180 55.91 -21.39 -38.95
C SER A 180 57.28 -20.73 -39.13
N SER A 181 57.62 -19.73 -38.31
CA SER A 181 58.96 -19.13 -38.29
C SER A 181 60.03 -20.13 -37.83
N LYS A 182 59.67 -21.09 -36.96
CA LYS A 182 60.58 -22.15 -36.53
C LYS A 182 60.78 -23.21 -37.62
N ASP A 183 59.75 -23.53 -38.41
CA ASP A 183 59.87 -24.42 -39.58
C ASP A 183 60.70 -23.79 -40.72
N GLN A 184 60.72 -22.46 -40.85
CA GLN A 184 61.60 -21.76 -41.80
C GLN A 184 63.02 -21.48 -41.27
N GLY A 185 63.30 -21.77 -40.00
CA GLY A 185 64.61 -21.58 -39.35
C GLY A 185 65.46 -22.84 -39.23
N VAL A 186 65.08 -23.94 -39.88
CA VAL A 186 65.88 -25.17 -39.97
C VAL A 186 66.22 -25.40 -41.45
N VAL A 187 67.26 -24.72 -41.91
CA VAL A 187 68.09 -25.08 -43.08
C VAL A 187 69.54 -25.04 -42.64
#